data_AF-A0A7X5N4V7-F1
#
_entry.id   AF-A0A7X5N4V7-F1
#
_cell.length_a   1.000
_cell.length_b   1.000
_cell.length_c   1.000
_cell.angle_alpha   90.00
_cell.angle_beta   90.00
_cell.angle_gamma   90.00
#
_symmetry.space_group_name_H-M   'P 1'
#
loop_
_entity.id
_entity.type
_entity.pdbx_description
1 polymer ?
#
loop_
_entity_poly.entity_id
_entity_poly.type
_entity_poly.pdbx_seq_one_letter_code
_entity_poly.pdbx_strand_id
1 'polypeptide(L)' 'VLEDAPQFNAGRGAVFTHDGKNELDAAIMDGATGKAGAIAGVHTVRNPIQLARSVMDHSKHVMLVGDGAEQFAREQGVT' A
#
# COMPACT_ATOMS: atom_id res chain seq x y z
N VAL A 1 -11.67 -4.55 -2.95
CA VAL A 1 -12.27 -5.54 -3.90
C VAL A 1 -11.24 -6.54 -4.38
N LEU A 2 -10.35 -6.21 -5.33
CA LEU A 2 -9.38 -7.20 -5.83
C LEU A 2 -8.38 -7.65 -4.75
N GLU A 3 -7.93 -6.75 -3.89
CA GLU A 3 -7.07 -7.08 -2.73
C GLU A 3 -7.75 -7.96 -1.67
N ASP A 4 -9.08 -7.98 -1.62
CA ASP A 4 -9.84 -8.82 -0.69
C ASP A 4 -10.12 -10.21 -1.28
N ALA A 5 -10.01 -10.34 -2.60
CA ALA A 5 -10.31 -11.55 -3.34
C ALA A 5 -9.07 -12.45 -3.39
N PRO A 6 -9.06 -13.60 -2.68
CA PRO A 6 -7.87 -14.43 -2.50
C PRO A 6 -7.35 -15.08 -3.78
N GLN A 7 -8.12 -15.01 -4.88
CA GLN A 7 -7.70 -15.51 -6.19
C GLN A 7 -6.69 -14.58 -6.89
N PHE A 8 -6.52 -13.35 -6.40
CA PHE A 8 -5.64 -12.36 -7.01
C PHE A 8 -4.39 -12.15 -6.14
N ASN A 9 -3.25 -11.98 -6.81
CA ASN A 9 -1.98 -11.66 -6.18
C ASN A 9 -1.93 -10.17 -5.76
N ALA A 10 -2.74 -9.81 -4.77
CA ALA A 10 -2.76 -8.50 -4.12
C ALA A 10 -3.43 -8.65 -2.74
N GLY A 11 -2.98 -7.88 -1.74
CA GLY A 11 -3.53 -7.94 -0.38
C GLY A 11 -3.60 -9.36 0.17
N ARG A 12 -4.80 -9.85 0.47
CA ARG A 12 -5.03 -11.18 1.09
C ARG A 12 -4.52 -12.36 0.24
N GLY A 13 -4.42 -12.22 -1.08
CA GLY A 13 -3.97 -13.29 -1.98
C GLY A 13 -2.50 -13.16 -2.40
N ALA A 14 -1.72 -12.29 -1.74
CA ALA A 14 -0.35 -12.02 -2.13
C ALA A 14 0.56 -13.25 -2.05
N VAL A 15 1.49 -13.32 -3.01
CA VAL A 15 2.56 -14.32 -3.02
C VAL A 15 3.59 -14.07 -1.93
N PHE A 16 4.38 -15.10 -1.65
CA PHE A 16 5.45 -15.04 -0.69
C PHE A 16 6.78 -14.61 -1.34
N THR A 17 7.58 -13.85 -0.60
CA THR A 17 8.98 -13.59 -0.88
C THR A 17 9.82 -14.86 -0.68
N HIS A 18 11.11 -14.78 -1.03
CA HIS A 18 12.07 -15.85 -0.77
C HIS A 18 12.06 -16.33 0.70
N ASP A 19 11.84 -15.41 1.64
CA ASP A 19 11.84 -15.69 3.08
C ASP A 19 10.46 -16.12 3.61
N GLY A 20 9.50 -16.39 2.71
CA GLY A 20 8.16 -16.86 3.09
C GLY A 20 7.25 -15.78 3.68
N LYS A 21 7.50 -14.50 3.40
CA LYS A 21 6.70 -13.37 3.89
C LYS A 21 5.91 -12.71 2.77
N ASN A 22 4.84 -12.00 3.11
CA ASN A 22 4.17 -11.12 2.14
C ASN A 22 4.78 -9.73 2.20
N GLU A 23 5.16 -9.20 1.05
CA GLU A 23 5.56 -7.81 0.83
C GLU A 23 4.62 -7.22 -0.22
N LEU A 24 3.98 -6.11 0.15
CA LEU A 24 2.88 -5.53 -0.62
C LEU A 24 3.26 -4.15 -1.12
N ASP A 25 2.98 -3.93 -2.41
CA ASP A 25 3.19 -2.67 -3.09
C ASP A 25 1.88 -2.22 -3.74
N ALA A 26 1.65 -0.91 -3.76
CA ALA A 26 0.48 -0.32 -4.42
C ALA A 26 0.75 1.14 -4.79
N ALA A 27 0.15 1.58 -5.89
CA ALA A 27 0.22 2.96 -6.34
C ALA A 27 -1.11 3.42 -6.93
N ILE A 28 -1.40 4.71 -6.79
CA ILE A 28 -2.55 5.40 -7.36
C ILE A 28 -2.11 6.74 -7.95
N MET A 29 -2.75 7.15 -9.03
CA MET A 29 -2.53 8.45 -9.67
C MET A 29 -3.86 9.03 -10.15
N ASP A 30 -4.05 10.32 -9.91
CA ASP A 30 -5.14 11.10 -10.50
C ASP A 30 -4.64 11.80 -11.76
N GLY A 31 -5.12 11.37 -12.92
CA GLY A 31 -4.74 11.93 -14.22
C GLY A 31 -5.21 13.37 -14.46
N ALA A 32 -6.21 13.85 -13.73
CA ALA A 32 -6.71 15.22 -13.90
C ALA A 32 -5.83 16.24 -13.15
N THR A 33 -5.34 15.88 -11.97
CA THR A 33 -4.55 16.79 -11.12
C THR A 33 -3.04 16.49 -11.13
N GLY A 34 -2.64 15.31 -11.63
CA GLY A 34 -1.27 14.82 -11.56
C GLY A 34 -0.83 14.36 -10.18
N LYS A 35 -1.72 14.35 -9.18
CA LYS A 35 -1.42 13.83 -7.84
C LYS A 35 -1.20 12.32 -7.89
N ALA A 36 -0.29 11.83 -7.06
CA ALA A 36 0.02 10.41 -6.97
C ALA A 36 0.39 10.02 -5.54
N GLY A 37 0.20 8.75 -5.22
CA GLY A 37 0.61 8.14 -3.95
C GLY A 37 0.96 6.68 -4.15
N ALA A 38 1.98 6.22 -3.45
CA ALA A 38 2.50 4.86 -3.55
C ALA A 38 3.07 4.39 -2.21
N ILE A 39 2.96 3.09 -1.98
CA ILE A 39 3.67 2.38 -0.92
C ILE A 39 4.36 1.15 -1.47
N ALA A 40 5.45 0.75 -0.82
CA ALA A 40 6.13 -0.50 -1.13
C ALA A 40 6.69 -1.19 0.12
N GLY A 41 6.79 -2.51 0.08
CA GLY A 41 7.38 -3.32 1.15
C GLY A 41 6.63 -3.22 2.48
N VAL A 42 5.29 -3.06 2.43
CA VAL A 42 4.47 -3.17 3.65
C VAL A 42 4.00 -4.61 3.84
N HIS A 43 3.78 -4.99 5.09
CA HIS A 43 3.46 -6.36 5.50
C HIS A 43 2.13 -6.46 6.24
N THR A 44 1.74 -5.41 6.98
CA THR A 44 0.59 -5.49 7.89
C THR A 44 -0.70 -4.96 7.29
N VAL A 45 -0.59 -4.17 6.22
CA VAL A 45 -1.69 -3.41 5.61
C VAL A 45 -2.61 -4.31 4.79
N ARG A 46 -3.85 -4.47 5.23
CA ARG A 46 -4.86 -5.29 4.56
C ARG A 46 -5.18 -4.81 3.14
N ASN A 47 -5.27 -3.49 2.96
CA ASN A 47 -5.61 -2.86 1.69
C ASN A 47 -4.53 -1.83 1.29
N PRO A 48 -3.39 -2.28 0.71
CA PRO A 48 -2.29 -1.42 0.26
C PRO A 48 -2.72 -0.19 -0.55
N ILE A 49 -3.73 -0.32 -1.41
CA ILE A 49 -4.21 0.80 -2.24
C ILE A 49 -4.85 1.92 -1.41
N GLN A 50 -5.47 1.61 -0.28
CA GLN A 50 -6.01 2.63 0.62
C GLN A 50 -4.89 3.42 1.29
N LEU A 51 -3.80 2.75 1.66
CA LEU A 51 -2.64 3.44 2.20
C LEU A 51 -1.94 4.30 1.14
N ALA A 52 -1.79 3.80 -0.10
CA ALA A 52 -1.27 4.60 -1.22
C ALA A 52 -2.13 5.86 -1.45
N ARG A 53 -3.46 5.75 -1.32
CA ARG A 53 -4.37 6.89 -1.35
C ARG A 53 -4.12 7.87 -0.20
N SER A 54 -3.92 7.37 1.03
CA SER A 54 -3.56 8.22 2.17
C SER A 54 -2.22 8.93 1.97
N VAL A 55 -1.23 8.31 1.31
CA VAL A 55 0.03 8.99 0.96
C VAL A 55 -0.24 10.19 0.05
N MET A 56 -1.09 10.01 -0.96
CA MET A 56 -1.45 11.07 -1.91
C MET A 56 -2.20 12.23 -1.25
N ASP A 57 -3.13 11.94 -0.32
CA ASP A 57 -4.04 12.94 0.25
C ASP A 57 -3.51 13.59 1.54
N HIS A 58 -2.73 12.85 2.34
CA HIS A 58 -2.35 13.24 3.71
C HIS A 58 -0.84 13.34 3.94
N SER A 59 -0.03 13.35 2.87
CA SER A 59 1.41 13.55 2.97
C SER A 59 1.93 14.57 1.95
N LYS A 60 3.17 15.02 2.13
CA LYS A 60 3.89 15.86 1.14
C LYS A 60 4.67 15.02 0.11
N HIS A 61 4.59 13.70 0.21
CA HIS A 61 5.40 12.75 -0.55
C HIS A 61 4.54 11.97 -1.52
N VAL A 62 5.16 11.42 -2.56
CA VAL A 62 4.50 10.53 -3.53
C VAL A 62 4.68 9.06 -3.13
N MET A 63 5.79 8.69 -2.50
CA MET A 63 6.11 7.29 -2.21
C MET A 63 6.71 7.15 -0.81
N LEU A 64 6.19 6.18 -0.05
CA LEU A 64 6.77 5.72 1.22
C LEU A 64 7.10 4.22 1.11
N VAL A 65 8.13 3.75 1.82
CA VAL A 65 8.55 2.35 1.73
C VAL A 65 8.87 1.76 3.10
N GLY A 66 8.69 0.43 3.23
CA GLY A 66 9.07 -0.36 4.40
C GLY A 66 8.52 0.19 5.71
N ASP A 67 9.38 0.25 6.73
CA ASP A 67 9.03 0.70 8.08
C ASP A 67 8.42 2.12 8.13
N GLY A 68 8.83 3.01 7.22
CA GLY A 68 8.27 4.35 7.12
C GLY A 68 6.83 4.35 6.62
N ALA A 69 6.51 3.49 5.65
CA ALA A 69 5.14 3.29 5.19
C ALA A 69 4.28 2.61 6.27
N GLU A 70 4.85 1.64 7.01
CA GLU A 70 4.20 0.97 8.14
C GLU A 70 3.87 1.91 9.30
N GLN A 71 4.77 2.84 9.63
CA GLN A 71 4.49 3.86 10.63
C GLN A 71 3.36 4.79 10.17
N PHE A 72 3.43 5.26 8.92
CA PHE A 72 2.39 6.10 8.35
C PHE A 72 1.03 5.38 8.33
N ALA A 73 1.01 4.08 8.03
CA ALA A 73 -0.17 3.24 8.08
C ALA A 73 -0.85 3.27 9.46
N ARG A 74 -0.06 3.15 10.53
CA ARG A 74 -0.55 3.26 11.92
C ARG A 74 -1.08 4.64 12.26
N GLU A 75 -0.39 5.70 11.83
CA GLU A 75 -0.82 7.09 12.05
C GLU A 75 -2.14 7.42 11.34
N GLN A 76 -2.36 6.83 10.16
CA GLN A 76 -3.60 7.00 9.38
C GLN A 76 -4.71 6.03 9.78
N GLY A 77 -4.44 5.06 10.66
CA GLY A 77 -5.40 4.01 11.04
C GLY A 77 -5.74 3.03 9.91
N VAL A 78 -4.81 2.85 8.96
CA VAL A 78 -4.95 1.95 7.81
C VAL A 78 -4.03 0.75 8.02
N THR A 79 -4.55 -0.29 8.69
CA THR A 79 -3.84 -1.56 8.95
C THR A 79 -4.68 -2.73 8.45
#